data_AF-A0A0C2FR25-F1
#
_entry.id   AF-A0A0C2FR25-F1
#
_cell.length_a   1.000
_cell.length_b   1.000
_cell.length_c   1.000
_cell.angle_alpha   90.00
_cell.angle_beta   90.00
_cell.angle_gamma   90.00
#
_symmetry.space_group_name_H-M   'P 1'
#
loop_
_entity.id
_entity.type
_entity.pdbx_description
1 polymer ?
#
loop_
_entity_poly.entity_id
_entity_poly.type
_entity_poly.pdbx_seq_one_letter_code
_entity_poly.pdbx_strand_id
1 'polypeptide(L)'
;MTDAGRRKVVELHNTLRHVFMRLLAFSASVWGDVVCGSVELSRSYLANGMVINGPYNGHFKKGGNIMKLEYDCELEAAADEVARECKIDDVNERRLSQTGENLYVFSGNGGGILEVTKR
;
A
#
# COMPACT_ATOMS: atom_id res chain seq x y z
N MET A 1 11.59 6.20 -3.19
CA MET A 1 11.68 4.80 -2.70
C MET A 1 11.96 3.92 -3.91
N THR A 2 13.07 3.18 -3.91
CA THR A 2 13.47 2.30 -5.03
C THR A 2 12.63 1.01 -5.02
N ASP A 3 12.51 0.33 -6.17
CA ASP A 3 11.74 -0.93 -6.28
C ASP A 3 12.28 -2.03 -5.36
N ALA A 4 13.59 -2.03 -5.10
CA ALA A 4 14.22 -2.91 -4.12
C ALA A 4 13.78 -2.60 -2.67
N GLY A 5 13.62 -1.32 -2.31
CA GLY A 5 13.11 -0.92 -1.01
C GLY A 5 11.64 -1.31 -0.82
N ARG A 6 10.83 -1.18 -1.88
CA ARG A 6 9.44 -1.64 -1.90
C ARG A 6 9.32 -3.16 -1.74
N ARG A 7 10.12 -3.94 -2.47
CA ARG A 7 10.15 -5.41 -2.33
C ARG A 7 10.46 -5.85 -0.90
N LYS A 8 11.45 -5.26 -0.25
CA LYS A 8 11.82 -5.63 1.13
C LYS A 8 10.71 -5.35 2.14
N VAL A 9 10.03 -4.21 2.03
CA VAL A 9 8.89 -3.87 2.91
C VAL A 9 7.74 -4.85 2.68
N VAL A 10 7.47 -5.22 1.42
CA VAL A 10 6.42 -6.18 1.06
C VAL A 10 6.78 -7.62 1.45
N GLU A 11 8.03 -8.05 1.33
CA GLU A 11 8.50 -9.35 1.81
C GLU A 11 8.39 -9.47 3.32
N LEU A 12 8.80 -8.42 4.05
CA LEU A 12 8.62 -8.36 5.50
C LEU A 12 7.13 -8.42 5.87
N HIS A 13 6.28 -7.72 5.12
CA HIS A 13 4.83 -7.69 5.28
C HIS A 13 4.17 -9.06 5.02
N ASN A 14 4.54 -9.75 3.95
CA ASN A 14 4.02 -11.09 3.62
C ASN A 14 4.54 -12.17 4.57
N THR A 15 5.79 -12.06 5.03
CA THR A 15 6.35 -12.95 6.04
C THR A 15 5.63 -12.78 7.37
N LEU A 16 5.39 -11.54 7.80
CA LEU A 16 4.58 -11.24 8.97
C LEU A 16 3.15 -11.77 8.81
N ARG A 17 2.50 -11.58 7.66
CA ARG A 17 1.16 -12.13 7.38
C ARG A 17 1.10 -13.66 7.53
N HIS A 18 2.07 -14.38 6.96
CA HIS A 18 2.12 -15.84 7.03
C HIS A 18 2.39 -16.36 8.45
N VAL A 19 3.23 -15.68 9.22
CA VAL A 19 3.55 -16.05 10.60
C VAL A 19 2.37 -15.70 11.53
N PHE A 20 1.74 -14.55 11.36
CA PHE A 20 0.61 -14.09 12.18
C PHE A 20 -0.69 -14.83 11.88
N MET A 21 -0.99 -15.17 10.62
CA MET A 21 -2.21 -15.93 10.26
C MET A 21 -2.21 -17.37 10.80
N ARG A 22 -1.05 -17.90 11.24
CA ARG A 22 -0.97 -19.20 11.92
C ARG A 22 -1.22 -19.11 13.43
N LEU A 23 -1.27 -17.91 14.01
CA LEU A 23 -1.45 -17.66 15.43
C LEU A 23 -2.59 -16.65 15.63
N LEU A 24 -3.81 -17.19 15.68
CA LEU A 24 -5.05 -16.55 16.15
C LEU A 24 -5.69 -15.47 15.25
N ALA A 25 -7.02 -15.53 15.17
CA ALA A 25 -7.91 -14.65 14.42
C ALA A 25 -7.94 -13.22 14.99
N PHE A 26 -6.89 -12.42 14.72
CA PHE A 26 -6.77 -11.02 15.16
C PHE A 26 -6.30 -10.10 14.01
N SER A 27 -6.75 -10.35 12.78
CA SER A 27 -6.02 -9.90 11.59
C SER A 27 -6.50 -8.61 10.92
N ALA A 28 -7.68 -8.05 11.22
CA ALA A 28 -8.16 -6.84 10.52
C ALA A 28 -7.59 -5.53 11.12
N SER A 29 -7.71 -5.33 12.44
CA SER A 29 -7.30 -4.06 13.08
C SER A 29 -5.80 -3.80 12.97
N VAL A 30 -4.98 -4.84 13.15
CA VAL A 30 -3.51 -4.74 13.02
C VAL A 30 -3.10 -4.41 11.59
N TRP A 31 -3.85 -4.88 10.59
CA TRP A 31 -3.58 -4.59 9.19
C TRP A 31 -3.88 -3.13 8.85
N GLY A 32 -4.99 -2.60 9.33
CA GLY A 32 -5.33 -1.18 9.18
C GLY A 32 -4.25 -0.25 9.75
N ASP A 33 -3.78 -0.55 10.97
CA ASP A 33 -2.74 0.23 11.65
C ASP A 33 -1.40 0.20 10.89
N VAL A 34 -1.01 -0.96 10.36
CA VAL A 34 0.26 -1.12 9.61
C VAL A 34 0.22 -0.36 8.28
N VAL A 35 -0.87 -0.46 7.53
CA VAL A 35 -1.03 0.23 6.24
C VAL A 35 -1.08 1.74 6.47
N CYS A 36 -1.93 2.20 7.39
CA CYS A 36 -2.07 3.63 7.68
C CYS A 36 -0.76 4.22 8.23
N GLY A 37 -0.08 3.51 9.13
CA GLY A 37 1.20 3.92 9.69
C GLY A 37 2.31 4.02 8.63
N SER A 38 2.38 3.08 7.70
CA SER A 38 3.40 3.07 6.63
C SER A 38 3.22 4.21 5.63
N VAL A 39 1.96 4.50 5.25
CA VAL A 39 1.66 5.61 4.34
C VAL A 39 1.90 6.95 5.03
N GLU A 40 1.50 7.09 6.29
CA GLU A 40 1.73 8.32 7.04
C GLU A 40 3.22 8.63 7.23
N LEU A 41 4.04 7.61 7.50
CA LEU A 41 5.50 7.77 7.54
C LEU A 41 6.01 8.32 6.19
N SER A 42 5.57 7.75 5.08
CA SER A 42 5.97 8.22 3.74
C SER A 42 5.54 9.66 3.48
N ARG A 43 4.34 10.05 3.90
CA ARG A 43 3.81 11.42 3.81
C ARG A 43 4.63 12.41 4.63
N SER A 44 5.05 12.02 5.84
CA SER A 44 5.93 12.83 6.69
C SER A 44 7.32 13.04 6.06
N TYR A 45 7.92 12.00 5.48
CA TYR A 45 9.20 12.12 4.78
C TYR A 45 9.08 13.04 3.55
N LEU A 46 7.97 12.94 2.82
CA LEU A 46 7.69 13.82 1.69
C LEU A 46 7.53 15.27 2.14
N ALA A 47 6.75 15.52 3.21
CA ALA A 47 6.54 16.86 3.76
C ALA A 47 7.84 17.55 4.17
N ASN A 48 8.79 16.79 4.69
CA ASN A 48 10.10 17.29 5.09
C ASN A 48 11.12 17.36 3.94
N GLY A 49 10.74 17.00 2.71
CA GLY A 49 11.64 17.01 1.56
C GLY A 49 12.75 15.96 1.64
N MET A 50 12.53 14.86 2.37
CA MET A 50 13.53 13.81 2.57
C MET A 50 13.46 12.71 1.50
N VAL A 51 12.45 12.75 0.62
CA VAL A 51 12.25 11.75 -0.44
C VAL A 51 13.02 12.16 -1.70
N ILE A 52 13.83 11.25 -2.23
CA ILE A 52 14.52 11.43 -3.52
C ILE A 52 13.53 11.26 -4.68
N ASN A 53 13.51 12.23 -5.57
CA ASN A 53 12.82 12.20 -6.85
C ASN A 53 13.68 11.46 -7.87
N GLY A 54 13.37 10.16 -8.06
CA GLY A 54 14.20 9.21 -8.81
C GLY A 54 14.71 9.71 -10.17
N PRO A 55 13.87 10.27 -11.05
CA PRO A 55 14.30 10.75 -12.37
C PRO A 55 15.26 11.94 -12.36
N TYR A 56 15.34 12.71 -11.27
CA TYR A 56 16.09 13.98 -11.22
C TYR A 56 17.23 13.99 -10.20
N ASN A 57 17.47 12.85 -9.52
CA ASN A 57 18.49 12.68 -8.47
C ASN A 57 18.51 13.80 -7.40
N GLY A 58 17.39 14.49 -7.22
CA GLY A 58 17.20 15.58 -6.27
C GLY A 58 16.04 15.27 -5.33
N HIS A 59 15.94 15.97 -4.21
CA HIS A 59 14.85 15.78 -3.27
C HIS A 59 13.55 16.44 -3.75
N PHE A 60 12.41 15.87 -3.38
CA PHE A 60 11.14 16.59 -3.48
C PHE A 60 11.17 17.83 -2.59
N LYS A 61 10.47 18.88 -3.00
CA LYS A 61 10.33 20.11 -2.19
C LYS A 61 9.53 19.79 -0.93
N LYS A 62 9.81 20.53 0.14
CA LYS A 62 8.98 20.51 1.35
C LYS A 62 7.55 20.92 1.03
N GLY A 63 6.58 20.28 1.67
CA GLY A 63 5.16 20.57 1.51
C GLY A 63 4.59 21.17 2.78
N GLY A 64 3.83 22.27 2.66
CA GLY A 64 2.89 22.71 3.69
C GLY A 64 1.52 22.10 3.38
N ASN A 65 0.81 21.59 4.39
CA ASN A 65 -0.54 21.00 4.28
C ASN A 65 -0.63 19.60 3.65
N ILE A 66 0.36 18.73 3.91
CA ILE A 66 0.19 17.29 3.65
C ILE A 66 -0.65 16.71 4.80
N MET A 67 -1.93 16.47 4.52
CA MET A 67 -2.90 15.98 5.50
C MET A 67 -2.50 14.62 6.09
N LYS A 68 -2.76 14.39 7.37
CA LYS A 68 -2.64 13.06 7.96
C LYS A 68 -3.75 12.15 7.41
N LEU A 69 -3.43 10.88 7.15
CA LEU A 69 -4.47 9.90 6.82
C LEU A 69 -5.09 9.31 8.10
N GLU A 70 -6.39 9.06 8.02
CA GLU A 70 -7.14 8.32 9.02
C GLU A 70 -7.70 7.04 8.39
N TYR A 71 -7.83 6.02 9.23
CA TYR A 71 -8.40 4.77 8.81
C TYR A 71 -9.92 4.90 8.67
N ASP A 72 -10.47 4.41 7.56
CA ASP A 72 -11.89 4.42 7.28
C ASP A 72 -12.35 3.00 6.92
N CYS A 73 -13.24 2.45 7.75
CA CYS A 73 -13.75 1.10 7.59
C CYS A 73 -14.63 0.94 6.34
N GLU A 74 -15.31 1.98 5.89
CA GLU A 74 -16.14 1.93 4.67
C GLU A 74 -15.23 1.84 3.44
N LEU A 75 -14.12 2.58 3.43
CA LEU A 75 -13.10 2.47 2.39
C LEU A 75 -12.38 1.13 2.40
N GLU A 76 -12.10 0.55 3.58
CA GLU A 76 -11.58 -0.82 3.68
C GLU A 76 -12.57 -1.82 3.06
N ALA A 77 -13.85 -1.75 3.42
CA ALA A 77 -14.86 -2.69 2.93
C ALA A 77 -14.99 -2.62 1.40
N ALA A 78 -14.98 -1.41 0.83
CA ALA A 78 -15.00 -1.22 -0.62
C ALA A 78 -13.72 -1.74 -1.31
N ALA A 79 -12.56 -1.61 -0.67
CA ALA A 79 -11.32 -2.16 -1.19
C ALA A 79 -11.30 -3.70 -1.12
N ASP A 80 -11.84 -4.28 -0.05
CA ASP A 80 -11.93 -5.73 0.12
C ASP A 80 -12.91 -6.37 -0.87
N GLU A 81 -14.05 -5.72 -1.15
CA GLU A 81 -14.98 -6.18 -2.19
C GLU A 81 -14.29 -6.35 -3.54
N VAL A 82 -13.48 -5.36 -3.95
CA VAL A 82 -12.73 -5.42 -5.21
C VAL A 82 -11.58 -6.41 -5.16
N ALA A 83 -10.86 -6.51 -4.04
CA ALA A 83 -9.81 -7.51 -3.88
C ALA A 83 -10.36 -8.95 -4.01
N ARG A 84 -11.58 -9.21 -3.52
CA ARG A 84 -12.23 -10.53 -3.60
C ARG A 84 -12.63 -10.93 -5.02
N GLU A 85 -12.87 -9.98 -5.91
CA GLU A 85 -13.20 -10.31 -7.31
C GLU A 85 -12.01 -10.92 -8.05
N CYS A 86 -10.77 -10.69 -7.58
CA CYS A 86 -9.55 -11.13 -8.23
C CYS A 86 -9.45 -10.68 -9.71
N LYS A 87 -10.05 -9.53 -10.05
CA LYS A 87 -10.02 -8.94 -11.40
C LYS A 87 -9.25 -7.63 -11.38
N ILE A 88 -8.24 -7.53 -12.25
CA ILE A 88 -7.30 -6.40 -12.27
C ILE A 88 -7.67 -5.36 -13.33
N ASP A 89 -8.44 -5.76 -14.34
CA ASP A 89 -8.69 -4.95 -15.54
C ASP A 89 -10.02 -4.20 -15.50
N ASP A 90 -10.90 -4.52 -14.54
CA ASP A 90 -12.21 -3.90 -14.41
C ASP A 90 -12.09 -2.56 -13.66
N VAL A 91 -11.76 -1.50 -14.41
CA VAL A 91 -11.83 -0.14 -13.88
C VAL A 91 -13.29 0.25 -13.67
N ASN A 92 -13.73 0.28 -12.42
CA ASN A 92 -15.04 0.84 -12.08
C ASN A 92 -14.95 2.37 -12.01
N GLU A 93 -15.17 3.03 -13.15
CA GLU A 93 -15.08 4.50 -13.28
C GLU A 93 -15.97 5.27 -12.30
N ARG A 94 -17.14 4.72 -11.92
CA ARG A 94 -18.02 5.34 -10.93
C ARG A 94 -17.37 5.41 -9.55
N ARG A 95 -16.64 4.37 -9.15
CA ARG A 95 -15.93 4.31 -7.87
C ARG A 95 -14.74 5.29 -7.83
N LEU A 96 -14.00 5.41 -8.94
CA LEU A 96 -12.90 6.37 -9.06
C LEU A 96 -13.34 7.84 -8.99
N SER A 97 -14.58 8.14 -9.38
CA SER A 97 -15.12 9.50 -9.31
C SER A 97 -15.37 10.00 -7.88
N GLN A 98 -15.43 9.09 -6.89
CA GLN A 98 -15.69 9.41 -5.48
C GLN A 98 -14.49 9.10 -4.58
N THR A 99 -13.71 8.06 -4.91
CA THR A 99 -12.57 7.60 -4.11
C THR A 99 -11.38 7.29 -5.02
N GLY A 100 -10.18 7.79 -4.68
CA GLY A 100 -8.95 7.38 -5.37
C GLY A 100 -8.59 5.93 -5.03
N GLU A 101 -8.05 5.18 -5.99
CA GLU A 101 -7.65 3.78 -5.82
C GLU A 101 -6.17 3.59 -6.18
N ASN A 102 -5.50 2.67 -5.49
CA ASN A 102 -4.24 2.08 -5.96
C ASN A 102 -4.37 0.55 -5.88
N LEU A 103 -4.08 -0.15 -6.97
CA LEU A 103 -4.12 -1.61 -7.02
C LEU A 103 -2.72 -2.18 -7.23
N TYR A 104 -2.36 -3.18 -6.41
CA TYR A 104 -1.11 -3.92 -6.52
C TYR A 104 -1.39 -5.41 -6.52
N VAL A 105 -0.94 -6.10 -7.57
CA VAL A 105 -1.02 -7.55 -7.63
C VAL A 105 0.37 -8.15 -7.70
N PHE A 106 0.55 -9.19 -6.89
CA PHE A 106 1.79 -9.95 -6.81
C PHE A 106 1.54 -11.32 -7.42
N SER A 107 2.28 -11.65 -8.47
CA SER A 107 2.35 -13.02 -9.00
C SER A 107 3.60 -13.68 -8.46
N GLY A 108 3.48 -14.90 -7.95
CA GLY A 108 4.58 -15.62 -7.32
C GLY A 108 4.27 -17.10 -7.15
N ASN A 109 5.31 -17.90 -6.97
CA ASN A 109 5.19 -19.31 -6.58
C ASN A 109 5.57 -19.44 -5.10
N GLY A 110 5.47 -20.65 -4.53
CA GLY A 110 5.83 -20.94 -3.13
C GLY A 110 7.27 -20.56 -2.69
N GLY A 111 8.11 -20.06 -3.61
CA GLY A 111 9.45 -19.54 -3.34
C GLY A 111 9.59 -18.01 -3.37
N GLY A 112 8.53 -17.22 -3.64
CA GLY A 112 8.57 -15.76 -3.57
C GLY A 112 7.79 -15.01 -4.66
N ILE A 113 7.87 -13.68 -4.62
CA ILE A 113 7.21 -12.76 -5.56
C ILE A 113 8.04 -12.65 -6.84
N LEU A 114 7.43 -13.00 -7.97
CA LEU A 114 8.06 -12.94 -9.30
C LEU A 114 7.76 -11.59 -9.98
N GLU A 115 6.51 -11.15 -9.93
CA GLU A 115 6.04 -9.95 -10.62
C GLU A 115 5.17 -9.08 -9.72
N VAL A 116 5.25 -7.76 -9.91
CA VAL A 116 4.39 -6.77 -9.26
C VAL A 116 3.71 -5.94 -10.35
N THR A 117 2.41 -6.12 -10.51
CA THR A 117 1.59 -5.33 -11.43
C THR A 117 0.96 -4.17 -10.66
N LYS A 118 1.14 -2.95 -11.14
CA LYS A 118 0.52 -1.73 -10.60
C LYS A 118 -0.50 -1.18 -11.59
N ARG A 119 -1.68 -0.80 -11.11
CA ARG A 119 -2.67 -0.01 -11.85
C ARG A 119 -2.86 1.34 -11.16
#